data_AF-A0ABC8XJA2-F1
#
_entry.id   AF-A0ABC8XJA2-F1
#
_cell.length_a   1.000
_cell.length_b   1.000
_cell.length_c   1.000
_cell.angle_alpha   90.00
_cell.angle_beta   90.00
_cell.angle_gamma   90.00
#
_symmetry.space_group_name_H-M   'P 1'
#
loop_
_entity.id
_entity.type
_entity.pdbx_description
1 polymer ?
#
loop_
_entity_poly.entity_id
_entity_poly.type
_entity_poly.pdbx_seq_one_letter_code
_entity_poly.pdbx_strand_id
1 'polypeptide(L)'
;MDFSDYYSIDMHGFSEMAPPQFEFGSELTAIPFPTEIPASSPEVEASAADAAAAGCGADERRLRRRISNRESARRSRARKQRRLGELRASAADLERRRRELAARAQAARGCLALVRLANAGLRAEAAALSRRLAAASRALALGRLYQYHAAAAAGCSHGFVDIEQTIASLMA
;
A
#
# COMPACT_ATOMS: atom_id res chain seq x y z
N MET A 1 13.86 28.93 19.27
CA MET A 1 12.77 28.01 18.88
C MET A 1 13.35 27.09 17.82
N ASP A 2 13.69 25.87 18.20
CA ASP A 2 14.33 24.89 17.31
C ASP A 2 13.32 24.35 16.30
N PHE A 3 13.72 24.32 15.03
CA PHE A 3 12.93 23.83 13.90
C PHE A 3 12.90 22.28 13.81
N SER A 4 13.20 21.58 14.91
CA SER A 4 13.45 20.13 14.90
C SER A 4 12.22 19.25 15.16
N ASP A 5 11.05 19.82 15.47
CA ASP A 5 9.90 19.04 15.95
C ASP A 5 8.80 18.78 14.89
N TYR A 6 9.02 19.18 13.63
CA TYR A 6 8.05 18.96 12.57
C TYR A 6 8.58 17.90 11.59
N TYR A 7 7.91 16.75 11.53
CA TYR A 7 8.19 15.54 10.75
C TYR A 7 8.98 14.39 11.41
N SER A 8 8.60 14.00 12.63
CA SER A 8 8.58 12.57 12.98
C SER A 8 7.29 11.94 12.47
N ILE A 9 7.24 11.58 11.19
CA ILE A 9 6.22 10.64 10.71
C ILE A 9 6.64 9.29 11.24
N ASP A 10 5.92 8.81 12.24
CA ASP A 10 6.10 7.48 12.79
C ASP A 10 5.76 6.43 11.72
N MET A 11 6.80 5.92 11.06
CA MET A 11 6.70 4.91 10.01
C MET A 11 6.68 3.47 10.57
N HIS A 12 6.63 3.29 11.90
CA HIS A 12 6.64 1.97 12.52
C HIS A 12 5.27 1.28 12.53
N GLY A 13 4.16 2.01 12.36
CA GLY A 13 2.80 1.45 12.42
C GLY A 13 2.35 0.59 11.22
N PHE A 14 3.11 0.54 10.12
CA PHE A 14 2.69 -0.24 8.94
C PHE A 14 3.35 -1.63 8.85
N SER A 15 4.32 -1.94 9.73
CA SER A 15 5.05 -3.20 9.69
C SER A 15 4.45 -4.31 10.56
N GLU A 16 3.39 -4.02 11.33
CA GLU A 16 2.76 -4.96 12.28
C GLU A 16 1.42 -5.54 11.79
N MET A 17 0.89 -5.11 10.64
CA MET A 17 -0.23 -5.82 10.03
C MET A 17 0.28 -7.05 9.29
N ALA A 18 0.25 -8.19 9.98
CA ALA A 18 0.24 -9.49 9.33
C ALA A 18 -0.79 -9.46 8.18
N PRO A 19 -0.47 -10.00 6.99
CA PRO A 19 -1.41 -10.00 5.87
C PRO A 19 -2.73 -10.63 6.33
N PRO A 20 -3.90 -10.07 5.97
CA PRO A 20 -5.18 -10.63 6.36
C PRO A 20 -5.21 -12.08 5.90
N GLN A 21 -5.30 -13.00 6.87
CA GLN A 21 -5.50 -14.41 6.58
C GLN A 21 -6.90 -14.51 6.00
N PHE A 22 -6.97 -14.51 4.66
CA PHE A 22 -8.20 -14.84 3.96
C PHE A 22 -8.40 -16.35 4.17
N GLU A 23 -9.01 -16.70 5.30
CA GLU A 23 -9.49 -18.05 5.55
C GLU A 23 -10.49 -18.38 4.46
N PHE A 24 -10.04 -19.16 3.48
CA PHE A 24 -10.93 -19.82 2.54
C PHE A 24 -11.69 -20.85 3.37
N GLY A 25 -12.83 -20.43 3.93
CA GLY A 25 -13.73 -21.25 4.71
C GLY A 25 -13.95 -22.56 3.98
N SER A 26 -13.32 -23.61 4.49
CA SER A 26 -13.44 -24.97 3.97
C SER A 26 -14.67 -25.64 4.59
N GLU A 27 -15.77 -24.90 4.70
CA GLU A 27 -17.08 -25.47 5.01
C GLU A 27 -17.76 -25.85 3.69
N LEU A 28 -17.25 -26.91 3.07
CA LEU A 28 -18.12 -27.81 2.35
C LEU A 28 -18.93 -28.60 3.40
N THR A 29 -19.82 -27.92 4.12
CA THR A 29 -20.95 -28.60 4.75
C THR A 29 -21.72 -29.25 3.62
N ALA A 30 -21.63 -30.58 3.59
CA ALA A 30 -22.36 -31.45 2.70
C ALA A 30 -23.78 -30.93 2.54
N ILE A 31 -24.14 -30.53 1.33
CA ILE A 31 -25.55 -30.36 0.97
C ILE A 31 -26.16 -31.74 1.22
N PRO A 32 -27.11 -31.89 2.16
CA PRO A 32 -27.78 -33.16 2.33
C PRO A 32 -28.51 -33.41 1.01
N PHE A 33 -28.07 -34.43 0.28
CA PHE A 33 -28.87 -35.00 -0.80
C PHE A 33 -30.26 -35.29 -0.22
N PRO A 34 -31.35 -34.73 -0.79
CA PRO A 34 -32.68 -35.17 -0.41
C PRO A 34 -32.84 -36.60 -0.90
N THR A 35 -32.56 -37.55 -0.01
CA THR A 35 -32.90 -38.96 -0.17
C THR A 35 -34.28 -39.13 0.42
N GLU A 36 -35.28 -38.56 -0.23
CA GLU A 36 -36.68 -38.85 0.07
C GLU A 36 -37.30 -39.49 -1.16
N ILE A 37 -37.31 -40.82 -1.13
CA ILE A 37 -38.26 -41.63 -1.89
C ILE A 37 -39.48 -41.78 -0.98
N PRO A 38 -40.60 -41.06 -1.20
CA PRO A 38 -41.88 -41.54 -0.74
C PRO A 38 -42.39 -42.54 -1.78
N ALA A 39 -42.32 -43.81 -1.41
CA ALA A 39 -43.16 -44.84 -1.97
C ALA A 39 -44.62 -44.49 -1.60
N SER A 40 -45.44 -44.20 -2.61
CA SER A 40 -46.89 -44.36 -2.56
C SER A 40 -47.40 -44.39 -3.99
N SER A 41 -47.67 -45.60 -4.48
CA SER A 41 -48.46 -45.85 -5.68
C SER A 41 -49.85 -45.22 -5.55
N PRO A 42 -50.43 -44.67 -6.61
CA PRO A 42 -51.84 -44.83 -6.88
C PRO A 42 -51.97 -46.00 -7.85
N GLU A 43 -52.57 -47.09 -7.39
CA GLU A 43 -53.19 -48.07 -8.28
C GLU A 43 -54.29 -47.34 -9.05
N VAL A 44 -53.99 -46.98 -10.29
CA VAL A 44 -55.00 -46.65 -11.28
C VAL A 44 -54.96 -47.80 -12.26
N GLU A 45 -55.97 -48.67 -12.19
CA GLU A 45 -56.27 -49.64 -13.25
C GLU A 45 -56.57 -48.86 -14.53
N ALA A 46 -55.52 -48.57 -15.30
CA ALA A 46 -55.64 -48.21 -16.69
C ALA A 46 -55.70 -49.52 -17.48
N SER A 47 -56.76 -49.67 -18.28
CA SER A 47 -56.94 -50.78 -19.21
C SER A 47 -55.62 -51.10 -19.95
N ALA A 48 -55.37 -52.38 -20.22
CA ALA A 48 -54.10 -52.87 -20.78
C ALA A 48 -53.71 -52.25 -22.15
N ALA A 49 -54.64 -51.57 -22.82
CA ALA A 49 -54.38 -50.79 -24.03
C ALA A 49 -53.81 -49.38 -23.75
N ASP A 50 -54.14 -48.76 -22.61
CA ASP A 50 -53.69 -47.42 -22.20
C ASP A 50 -52.31 -47.43 -21.51
N ALA A 51 -51.97 -48.50 -20.79
CA ALA A 51 -50.68 -48.64 -20.11
C ALA A 51 -49.49 -48.76 -21.08
N ALA A 52 -49.69 -49.37 -22.25
CA ALA A 52 -48.67 -49.48 -23.30
C ALA A 52 -48.41 -48.13 -24.00
N ALA A 53 -49.47 -47.34 -24.22
CA ALA A 53 -49.38 -45.99 -24.77
C ALA A 53 -48.73 -45.00 -23.77
N ALA A 54 -49.06 -45.12 -22.49
CA ALA A 54 -48.45 -44.35 -21.39
C ALA A 54 -46.97 -44.68 -21.15
N GLY A 55 -46.57 -45.95 -21.28
CA GLY A 55 -45.17 -46.39 -21.20
C GLY A 55 -44.29 -45.82 -22.32
N CYS A 56 -44.78 -45.83 -23.56
CA CYS A 56 -44.07 -45.27 -24.70
C CYS A 56 -43.86 -43.75 -24.56
N GLY A 57 -44.89 -43.01 -24.11
CA GLY A 57 -44.78 -41.57 -23.83
C GLY A 57 -43.85 -41.24 -22.65
N ALA A 58 -43.80 -42.08 -21.63
CA ALA A 58 -42.90 -41.93 -20.49
C ALA A 58 -41.43 -42.15 -20.88
N ASP A 59 -41.15 -43.12 -21.74
CA ASP A 59 -39.79 -43.41 -22.23
C ASP A 59 -39.26 -42.35 -23.18
N GLU A 60 -40.11 -41.84 -24.08
CA GLU A 60 -39.83 -40.67 -24.91
C GLU A 60 -39.47 -39.44 -24.05
N ARG A 61 -40.24 -39.19 -22.99
CA ARG A 61 -39.98 -38.11 -22.02
C ARG A 61 -38.67 -38.33 -21.26
N ARG A 62 -38.35 -39.57 -20.85
CA ARG A 62 -37.07 -39.93 -20.20
C ARG A 62 -35.90 -39.72 -21.14
N LEU A 63 -36.03 -40.06 -22.42
CA LEU A 63 -35.00 -39.83 -23.44
C LEU A 63 -34.75 -38.33 -23.63
N ARG A 64 -35.81 -37.54 -23.83
CA ARG A 64 -35.71 -36.07 -23.94
C ARG A 64 -35.04 -35.44 -22.71
N ARG A 65 -35.38 -35.90 -21.50
CA ARG A 65 -34.72 -35.47 -20.26
C ARG A 65 -33.23 -35.82 -20.23
N ARG A 66 -32.84 -37.04 -20.63
CA ARG A 66 -31.42 -37.43 -20.70
C ARG A 66 -30.65 -36.55 -21.67
N ILE A 67 -31.21 -36.25 -22.84
CA ILE A 67 -30.57 -35.38 -23.84
C ILE A 67 -30.44 -33.94 -23.30
N SER A 68 -31.53 -33.38 -22.79
CA SER A 68 -31.55 -32.02 -22.22
C SER A 68 -30.57 -31.88 -21.04
N ASN A 69 -30.53 -32.85 -20.13
CA ASN A 69 -29.64 -32.84 -18.97
C ASN A 69 -28.17 -33.02 -19.37
N ARG A 70 -27.89 -33.85 -20.39
CA ARG A 70 -26.56 -33.94 -20.98
C ARG A 70 -26.11 -32.59 -21.54
N GLU A 71 -26.99 -31.91 -22.26
CA GLU A 71 -26.67 -30.61 -22.81
C GLU A 71 -26.53 -29.52 -21.74
N SER A 72 -27.40 -29.50 -20.72
CA SER A 72 -27.31 -28.56 -19.61
C SER A 72 -26.02 -28.76 -18.80
N ALA A 73 -25.62 -30.01 -18.54
CA ALA A 73 -24.34 -30.35 -17.92
C ALA A 73 -23.16 -29.88 -18.77
N ARG A 74 -23.20 -30.08 -20.11
CA ARG A 74 -22.17 -29.57 -21.03
C ARG A 74 -22.05 -28.05 -20.96
N ARG A 75 -23.19 -27.34 -21.05
CA ARG A 75 -23.23 -25.87 -20.97
C ARG A 75 -22.74 -25.35 -19.61
N SER A 76 -23.12 -26.03 -18.52
CA SER A 76 -22.66 -25.70 -17.17
C SER A 76 -21.14 -25.85 -17.04
N ARG A 77 -20.57 -26.98 -17.49
CA ARG A 77 -19.12 -27.21 -17.52
C ARG A 77 -18.40 -26.14 -18.35
N ALA A 78 -18.92 -25.81 -19.54
CA ALA A 78 -18.34 -24.78 -20.40
C ALA A 78 -18.33 -23.40 -19.73
N ARG A 79 -19.43 -22.99 -19.08
CA ARG A 79 -19.50 -21.73 -18.32
C ARG A 79 -18.50 -21.70 -17.16
N LYS A 80 -18.41 -22.78 -16.38
CA LYS A 80 -17.44 -22.88 -15.27
C LYS A 80 -16.01 -22.80 -15.78
N GLN A 81 -15.67 -23.47 -16.89
CA GLN A 81 -14.33 -23.38 -17.49
C GLN A 81 -13.98 -21.97 -17.97
N ARG A 82 -14.92 -21.27 -18.61
CA ARG A 82 -14.72 -19.86 -19.00
C ARG A 82 -14.46 -18.97 -17.78
N ARG A 83 -15.28 -19.11 -16.74
CA ARG A 83 -15.11 -18.35 -15.49
C ARG A 83 -13.76 -18.61 -14.82
N LEU A 84 -13.30 -19.87 -14.80
CA LEU A 84 -11.97 -20.21 -14.29
C LEU A 84 -10.85 -19.60 -15.14
N GLY A 85 -11.02 -19.52 -16.46
CA GLY A 85 -10.10 -18.82 -17.36
C GLY A 85 -10.01 -17.32 -17.06
N GLU A 86 -11.17 -16.66 -16.94
CA GLU A 86 -11.26 -15.22 -16.58
C GLU A 86 -10.58 -14.91 -15.25
N LEU A 87 -10.82 -15.74 -14.23
CA LEU A 87 -10.22 -15.58 -12.90
C LEU A 87 -8.70 -15.76 -12.94
N ARG A 88 -8.20 -16.75 -13.69
CA ARG A 88 -6.74 -16.94 -13.88
C ARG A 88 -6.10 -15.77 -14.59
N ALA A 89 -6.74 -15.24 -15.64
CA ALA A 89 -6.25 -14.06 -16.34
C ALA A 89 -6.19 -12.84 -15.41
N SER A 90 -7.25 -12.62 -14.63
CA SER A 90 -7.31 -11.53 -13.65
C SER A 90 -6.24 -11.66 -12.56
N ALA A 91 -6.00 -12.87 -12.05
CA ALA A 91 -4.95 -13.14 -11.08
C ALA A 91 -3.55 -12.84 -11.68
N ALA A 92 -3.28 -13.29 -12.91
CA ALA A 92 -2.02 -13.03 -13.59
C ALA A 92 -1.79 -11.52 -13.85
N ASP A 93 -2.84 -10.80 -14.24
CA ASP A 93 -2.79 -9.34 -14.41
C ASP A 93 -2.52 -8.61 -13.09
N LEU A 94 -3.18 -9.02 -12.00
CA LEU A 94 -2.95 -8.46 -10.67
C LEU A 94 -1.52 -8.75 -10.18
N GLU A 95 -1.00 -9.96 -10.39
CA GLU A 95 0.37 -10.29 -10.06
C GLU A 95 1.38 -9.44 -10.84
N ARG A 96 1.16 -9.25 -12.15
CA ARG A 96 2.01 -8.37 -12.96
C ARG A 96 2.01 -6.96 -12.41
N ARG A 97 0.83 -6.38 -12.15
CA ARG A 97 0.68 -5.04 -11.57
C ARG A 97 1.33 -4.94 -10.20
N ARG A 98 1.18 -5.96 -9.34
CA ARG A 98 1.84 -6.02 -8.02
C ARG A 98 3.35 -5.97 -8.15
N ARG A 99 3.94 -6.76 -9.06
CA ARG A 99 5.39 -6.76 -9.32
C ARG A 99 5.88 -5.40 -9.83
N GLU A 100 5.14 -4.79 -10.76
CA GLU A 100 5.45 -3.46 -11.29
C GLU A 100 5.42 -2.38 -10.21
N LEU A 101 4.36 -2.36 -9.38
CA LEU A 101 4.26 -1.42 -8.26
C LEU A 101 5.36 -1.62 -7.23
N ALA A 102 5.71 -2.88 -6.92
CA ALA A 102 6.80 -3.19 -6.01
C ALA A 102 8.16 -2.68 -6.54
N ALA A 103 8.43 -2.87 -7.83
CA ALA A 103 9.64 -2.35 -8.47
C ALA A 103 9.70 -0.82 -8.44
N ARG A 104 8.59 -0.14 -8.74
CA ARG A 104 8.50 1.33 -8.64
C ARG A 104 8.70 1.84 -7.22
N ALA A 105 8.11 1.18 -6.23
CA ALA A 105 8.29 1.53 -4.82
C ALA A 105 9.75 1.36 -4.39
N GLN A 106 10.42 0.30 -4.83
CA GLN A 106 11.84 0.09 -4.55
C GLN A 106 12.73 1.17 -5.18
N ALA A 107 12.47 1.53 -6.45
CA ALA A 107 13.18 2.62 -7.12
C ALA A 107 12.97 3.96 -6.38
N ALA A 108 11.74 4.28 -6.00
CA ALA A 108 11.41 5.50 -5.26
C ALA A 108 12.12 5.55 -3.89
N ARG A 109 12.20 4.42 -3.17
CA ARG A 109 12.97 4.31 -1.93
C ARG A 109 14.46 4.58 -2.15
N GLY A 110 15.03 4.06 -3.24
CA GLY A 110 16.41 4.34 -3.62
C GLY A 110 16.66 5.83 -3.88
N CYS A 111 15.81 6.46 -4.68
CA CYS A 111 15.89 7.90 -4.94
C CYS A 111 15.77 8.72 -3.66
N LEU A 112 14.82 8.37 -2.77
CA LEU A 112 14.65 9.04 -1.49
C LEU A 112 15.89 8.93 -0.60
N ALA A 113 16.54 7.77 -0.56
CA ALA A 113 17.78 7.58 0.19
C ALA A 113 18.91 8.48 -0.34
N LEU A 114 19.07 8.58 -1.66
CA LEU A 114 20.06 9.46 -2.29
C LEU A 114 19.79 10.94 -1.97
N VAL A 115 18.54 11.38 -2.08
CA VAL A 115 18.13 12.75 -1.75
C VAL A 115 18.38 13.08 -0.27
N ARG A 116 18.11 12.12 0.63
CA ARG A 116 18.38 12.28 2.07
C ARG A 116 19.88 12.43 2.34
N LEU A 117 20.71 11.61 1.70
CA LEU A 117 22.17 11.71 1.82
C LEU A 117 22.68 13.06 1.32
N ALA A 118 22.22 13.51 0.14
CA ALA A 118 22.58 14.81 -0.40
C ALA A 118 22.15 15.97 0.52
N ASN A 119 20.92 15.91 1.06
CA ASN A 119 20.45 16.90 2.04
C ASN A 119 21.30 16.92 3.31
N ALA A 120 21.70 15.77 3.83
CA ALA A 120 22.58 15.69 4.99
C ALA A 120 23.94 16.34 4.71
N GLY A 121 24.51 16.11 3.51
CA GLY A 121 25.73 16.78 3.06
C GLY A 121 25.59 18.29 3.00
N LEU A 122 24.54 18.79 2.33
CA LEU A 122 24.27 20.24 2.23
C LEU A 122 24.06 20.89 3.60
N ARG A 123 23.38 20.21 4.53
CA ARG A 123 23.20 20.70 5.91
C ARG A 123 24.53 20.77 6.67
N ALA A 124 25.40 19.77 6.50
CA ALA A 124 26.73 19.77 7.10
C ALA A 124 27.60 20.90 6.56
N GLU A 125 27.57 21.13 5.24
CA GLU A 125 28.26 22.25 4.59
C GLU A 125 27.72 23.60 5.07
N ALA A 126 26.40 23.78 5.09
CA ALA A 126 25.76 24.99 5.60
C ALA A 126 26.20 25.27 7.05
N ALA A 127 26.16 24.25 7.92
CA ALA A 127 26.61 24.39 9.30
C ALA A 127 28.09 24.77 9.41
N ALA A 128 28.95 24.20 8.56
CA ALA A 128 30.37 24.56 8.51
C ALA A 128 30.58 26.01 8.07
N LEU A 129 29.86 26.46 7.04
CA LEU A 129 29.91 27.84 6.57
C LEU A 129 29.38 28.82 7.63
N SER A 130 28.26 28.50 8.30
CA SER A 130 27.74 29.30 9.42
C SER A 130 28.76 29.44 10.55
N ARG A 131 29.46 28.36 10.93
CA ARG A 131 30.54 28.42 11.93
C ARG A 131 31.69 29.32 11.47
N ARG A 132 32.10 29.22 10.21
CA ARG A 132 33.18 30.07 9.64
C ARG A 132 32.77 31.54 9.61
N LEU A 133 31.53 31.84 9.23
CA LEU A 133 31.00 33.19 9.22
C LEU A 133 30.94 33.76 10.63
N ALA A 134 30.41 33.01 11.61
CA ALA A 134 30.39 33.43 13.00
C ALA A 134 31.80 33.71 13.54
N ALA A 135 32.77 32.83 13.24
CA ALA A 135 34.16 33.05 13.63
C ALA A 135 34.76 34.31 12.99
N ALA A 136 34.49 34.58 11.70
CA ALA A 136 34.94 35.79 11.02
C ALA A 136 34.29 37.05 11.63
N SER A 137 32.99 37.03 11.89
CA SER A 137 32.26 38.11 12.56
C SER A 137 32.84 38.42 13.94
N ARG A 138 33.13 37.39 14.74
CA ARG A 138 33.77 37.55 16.05
C ARG A 138 35.18 38.15 15.93
N ALA A 139 35.98 37.70 14.97
CA ALA A 139 37.31 38.26 14.73
C ALA A 139 37.25 39.76 14.37
N LEU A 140 36.29 40.17 13.53
CA LEU A 140 36.07 41.58 13.21
C LEU A 140 35.60 42.39 14.41
N ALA A 141 34.69 41.85 15.23
CA ALA A 141 34.22 42.51 16.45
C ALA A 141 35.37 42.73 17.44
N LEU A 142 36.21 41.72 17.67
CA LEU A 142 37.42 41.85 18.49
C LEU A 142 38.36 42.93 17.94
N GLY A 143 38.61 42.93 16.63
CA GLY A 143 39.45 43.94 15.98
C GLY A 143 38.94 45.37 16.22
N ARG A 144 37.62 45.59 16.16
CA ARG A 144 37.00 46.88 16.48
C ARG A 144 37.17 47.27 17.95
N LEU A 145 37.01 46.32 18.88
CA LEU A 145 37.22 46.56 20.31
C LEU A 145 38.67 46.93 20.64
N TYR A 146 39.65 46.25 20.03
CA TYR A 146 41.06 46.61 20.18
C TYR A 146 41.36 48.01 19.66
N GLN A 147 40.80 48.39 18.51
CA GLN A 147 40.94 49.74 17.95
C GLN A 147 40.31 50.80 18.87
N TYR A 148 39.12 50.52 19.43
CA TYR A 148 38.48 51.38 20.42
C TYR A 148 39.37 51.59 21.65
N HIS A 149 39.88 50.49 22.25
CA HIS A 149 40.76 50.58 23.42
C HIS A 149 42.05 51.35 23.13
N ALA A 150 42.68 51.13 21.97
CA ALA A 150 43.88 51.84 21.58
C ALA A 150 43.63 53.35 21.35
N ALA A 151 42.52 53.71 20.71
CA ALA A 151 42.13 55.10 20.49
C ALA A 151 41.78 55.83 21.79
N ALA A 152 41.08 55.15 22.71
CA ALA A 152 40.79 55.67 24.05
C ALA A 152 42.06 55.93 24.86
N ALA A 153 43.04 55.02 24.80
CA ALA A 153 44.35 55.20 25.43
C ALA A 153 45.16 56.38 24.83
N ALA A 154 44.95 56.69 23.55
CA ALA A 154 45.58 57.82 22.86
C ALA A 154 44.86 59.17 23.04
N GLY A 155 43.73 59.21 23.77
CA GLY A 155 42.99 60.45 24.04
C GLY A 155 42.22 61.02 22.83
N CYS A 156 42.02 60.24 21.76
CA CYS A 156 41.28 60.67 20.59
C CYS A 156 39.76 60.45 20.77
N SER A 157 38.93 61.46 20.52
CA SER A 157 37.47 61.32 20.51
C SER A 157 37.03 60.44 19.34
N HIS A 158 36.65 59.20 19.61
CA HIS A 158 36.28 58.23 18.58
C HIS A 158 34.77 58.31 18.27
N GLY A 159 34.42 58.13 16.99
CA GLY A 159 33.03 58.08 16.53
C GLY A 159 32.24 56.97 17.24
N PHE A 160 30.92 57.15 17.34
CA PHE A 160 29.98 56.27 18.01
C PHE A 160 30.07 54.82 17.47
N VAL A 161 30.93 54.02 18.07
CA VAL A 161 30.91 52.56 17.93
C VAL A 161 30.05 52.05 19.07
N ASP A 162 28.94 51.41 18.73
CA ASP A 162 28.03 50.83 19.72
C ASP A 162 28.69 49.58 20.34
N ILE A 163 29.39 49.80 21.45
CA ILE A 163 30.21 48.78 22.14
C ILE A 163 29.32 47.61 22.57
N GLU A 164 28.09 47.89 23.02
CA GLU A 164 27.13 46.87 23.43
C GLU A 164 26.77 45.94 22.27
N GLN A 165 26.51 46.48 21.08
CA GLN A 165 26.18 45.70 19.90
C GLN A 165 27.39 44.89 19.38
N THR A 166 28.61 45.41 19.59
CA THR A 166 29.87 44.73 19.25
C THR A 166 30.14 43.56 20.21
N ILE A 167 29.87 43.73 21.50
CA ILE A 167 29.97 42.66 22.52
C ILE A 167 28.89 41.61 22.28
N ALA A 168 27.65 42.01 21.96
CA ALA A 168 26.58 41.07 21.62
C ALA A 168 26.93 40.19 20.41
N SER A 169 27.59 40.77 19.39
CA SER A 169 28.07 40.04 18.21
C SER A 169 29.21 39.06 18.51
N LEU A 170 29.87 39.16 19.68
CA LEU A 170 30.91 38.24 20.14
C LEU A 170 30.32 36.98 20.80
N MET A 171 29.17 37.14 21.45
CA MET A 171 28.51 36.11 22.27
C MET A 171 27.48 35.27 21.49
N ALA A 172 27.12 35.70 20.28
CA ALA A 172 26.26 34.97 19.33
C ALA A 172 27.06 34.01 18.43
#